data_AF-A0A8B6E6Z2-F1
#
_entry.id   AF-A0A8B6E6Z2-F1
#
_cell.length_a   1.000
_cell.length_b   1.000
_cell.length_c   1.000
_cell.angle_alpha   90.00
_cell.angle_beta   90.00
_cell.angle_gamma   90.00
#
_symmetry.space_group_name_H-M   'P 1'
#
loop_
_entity.id
_entity.type
_entity.pdbx_description
1 polymer ?
#
loop_
_entity_poly.entity_id
_entity_poly.type
_entity_poly.pdbx_seq_one_letter_code
_entity_poly.pdbx_strand_id
1 'polypeptide(L)'
;MLLIGRDLLKAHHVLDQRLGTAHCPFAQKLFLGWTTPDDNIPGLSIEDKEFFALMEHESYKDEEGCWTAPLPFRRDRIRLPNNRVQALRRAKSLDYNLQKHPENIPMLMNL
;
A
#
# COMPACT_ATOMS: atom_id res chain seq x y z
N MET A 1 -9.50 6.52 -10.02
CA MET A 1 -9.29 6.16 -8.59
C MET A 1 -10.67 5.97 -7.97
N LEU A 2 -11.08 4.73 -7.76
CA LEU A 2 -12.36 4.42 -7.11
C LEU A 2 -12.18 4.64 -5.61
N LEU A 3 -12.70 5.74 -5.07
CA LEU A 3 -12.72 5.96 -3.62
C LEU A 3 -13.74 4.99 -3.02
N ILE A 4 -13.27 3.83 -2.54
CA ILE A 4 -14.06 2.95 -1.68
C ILE A 4 -14.15 3.63 -0.31
N GLY A 5 -14.91 4.72 -0.20
CA GLY A 5 -14.82 5.53 1.01
C GLY A 5 -15.83 6.65 1.01
N ARG A 6 -17.04 6.34 1.51
CA ARG A 6 -17.94 7.16 2.35
C ARG A 6 -19.37 6.62 2.39
N ASP A 7 -19.80 5.88 1.37
CA ASP A 7 -21.20 5.45 1.22
C ASP A 7 -21.57 4.13 1.91
N LEU A 8 -20.61 3.44 2.52
CA LEU A 8 -20.86 2.20 3.27
C LEU A 8 -20.79 2.46 4.79
N LEU A 9 -21.80 3.13 5.34
CA LEU A 9 -21.93 3.39 6.78
C LEU A 9 -21.73 2.12 7.63
N LYS A 10 -22.22 0.97 7.14
CA LYS A 10 -22.06 -0.34 7.80
C LYS A 10 -20.59 -0.76 7.98
N ALA A 11 -19.70 -0.34 7.09
CA ALA A 11 -18.27 -0.69 7.19
C ALA A 11 -17.54 0.11 8.28
N HIS A 12 -18.09 1.24 8.70
CA HIS A 12 -17.49 2.13 9.71
C HIS A 12 -18.06 1.88 11.12
N HIS A 13 -18.98 0.92 11.27
CA HIS A 13 -19.48 0.52 12.57
C HIS A 13 -18.39 -0.20 13.37
N VAL A 14 -18.05 0.34 14.54
CA VAL A 14 -17.05 -0.24 15.43
C VAL A 14 -17.64 -1.47 16.13
N LEU A 15 -17.05 -2.64 15.91
CA LEU A 15 -17.45 -3.92 16.50
C LEU A 15 -16.75 -4.19 17.83
N ASP A 16 -15.51 -3.74 17.97
CA ASP A 16 -14.67 -3.91 19.17
C ASP A 16 -13.62 -2.79 19.20
N GLN A 17 -13.15 -2.40 20.39
CA GLN A 17 -12.16 -1.35 20.55
C GLN A 17 -11.16 -1.71 21.66
N ARG A 18 -9.87 -1.73 21.30
CA ARG A 18 -8.77 -1.89 22.25
C ARG A 18 -8.22 -0.53 22.62
N LEU A 19 -8.13 -0.27 23.92
CA LEU A 19 -7.54 0.95 24.44
C LEU A 19 -6.03 0.78 24.59
N GLY A 20 -5.28 1.81 24.18
CA GLY A 20 -3.85 1.92 24.42
C GLY A 20 -3.54 2.57 25.76
N THR A 21 -2.26 2.90 25.96
CA THR A 21 -1.82 3.70 27.10
C THR A 21 -2.52 5.06 27.08
N ALA A 22 -3.04 5.50 28.23
CA ALA A 22 -3.87 6.70 28.38
C ALA A 22 -5.33 6.60 27.87
N HIS A 23 -5.90 5.40 27.78
CA HIS A 23 -7.31 5.17 27.41
C HIS A 23 -7.72 5.68 26.01
N CYS A 24 -6.77 6.00 25.14
CA CYS A 24 -7.04 6.31 23.75
C CYS A 24 -7.38 5.02 22.96
N PRO A 25 -8.26 5.06 21.94
CA PRO A 25 -8.43 3.93 21.03
C PRO A 25 -7.09 3.63 20.36
N PHE A 26 -6.52 2.44 20.59
CA PHE A 26 -5.31 1.98 19.89
C PHE A 26 -5.67 1.16 18.65
N ALA A 27 -6.73 0.36 18.74
CA ALA A 27 -7.22 -0.40 17.61
C ALA A 27 -8.75 -0.50 17.66
N GLN A 28 -9.40 -0.36 16.51
CA GLN A 28 -10.82 -0.55 16.32
C GLN A 28 -11.05 -1.71 15.36
N LYS A 29 -11.98 -2.60 15.68
CA LYS A 29 -12.39 -3.68 14.78
C LYS A 29 -13.58 -3.18 13.98
N LEU A 30 -13.38 -2.95 12.69
CA LEU A 30 -14.42 -2.65 11.73
C LEU A 30 -14.90 -3.96 11.08
N PHE A 31 -15.94 -3.88 10.24
CA PHE A 31 -16.42 -5.01 9.46
C PHE A 31 -15.31 -5.63 8.57
N LEU A 32 -14.39 -4.80 8.07
CA LEU A 32 -13.30 -5.23 7.18
C LEU A 32 -12.08 -5.80 7.92
N GLY A 33 -11.97 -5.59 9.24
CA GLY A 33 -10.82 -6.02 10.03
C GLY A 33 -10.43 -5.03 11.12
N TRP A 34 -9.23 -5.21 11.67
CA TRP A 34 -8.65 -4.27 12.64
C TRP A 34 -8.07 -3.06 11.93
N THR A 35 -8.31 -1.88 12.49
CA THR A 35 -7.70 -0.63 12.09
C THR A 35 -7.07 0.07 13.28
N THR A 36 -5.96 0.77 13.07
CA THR A 36 -5.35 1.65 14.06
C THR A 36 -5.59 3.12 13.68
N PRO A 37 -5.58 4.07 14.63
CA PRO A 37 -5.59 5.50 14.31
C PRO A 37 -4.47 5.89 13.33
N ASP A 38 -3.36 5.15 13.37
CA ASP A 38 -2.17 5.41 12.59
C ASP A 38 -2.22 4.82 11.18
N ASP A 39 -3.23 4.00 10.84
CA ASP A 39 -3.33 3.38 9.50
C ASP A 39 -3.46 4.41 8.37
N ASN A 40 -4.01 5.59 8.69
CA ASN A 40 -4.14 6.70 7.76
C ASN A 40 -2.95 7.67 7.84
N ILE A 41 -2.02 7.47 8.77
CA ILE A 41 -0.80 8.26 8.82
C ILE A 41 0.07 7.76 7.67
N PRO A 42 0.37 8.60 6.67
CA PRO A 42 1.25 8.20 5.58
C PRO A 42 2.63 7.89 6.17
N GLY A 43 2.95 6.60 6.29
CA GLY A 43 4.30 6.17 6.61
C GLY A 43 5.20 6.37 5.40
N LEU A 44 6.46 6.76 5.62
CA LEU A 44 7.45 6.77 4.56
C LEU A 44 7.63 5.35 4.01
N SER A 45 7.52 5.20 2.69
CA SER A 45 7.88 3.95 2.02
C SER A 45 9.37 3.65 2.22
N ILE A 46 9.78 2.42 1.90
CA ILE A 46 11.20 2.05 1.94
C ILE A 46 11.96 2.93 0.96
N GLU A 47 11.39 3.16 -0.22
CA GLU A 47 11.91 4.03 -1.26
C GLU A 47 12.02 5.49 -0.80
N ASP A 48 11.00 6.01 -0.10
CA ASP A 48 11.04 7.39 0.42
C ASP A 48 12.15 7.55 1.46
N LYS A 49 12.31 6.58 2.36
CA LYS A 49 13.39 6.60 3.37
C LYS A 49 14.77 6.59 2.73
N GLU A 50 14.96 5.74 1.70
CA GLU A 50 16.22 5.69 0.96
C GLU A 50 16.50 7.00 0.22
N PHE A 51 15.47 7.59 -0.38
CA PHE A 51 15.58 8.88 -1.06
C PHE A 51 16.01 10.00 -0.10
N PHE A 52 15.38 10.10 1.07
CA PHE A 52 15.75 11.12 2.06
C PHE A 52 17.19 10.97 2.55
N ALA A 53 17.62 9.76 2.89
CA ALA A 53 18.99 9.51 3.34
C ALA A 53 20.02 9.91 2.26
N LEU A 54 19.71 9.65 1.00
CA LEU A 54 20.57 9.97 -0.12
C LEU A 54 20.69 11.48 -0.37
N MET A 55 19.55 12.18 -0.32
CA MET A 55 19.52 13.64 -0.41
C MET A 55 20.26 14.28 0.77
N GLU A 56 20.09 13.77 1.99
CA GLU A 56 20.75 14.31 3.19
C GLU A 56 22.28 14.20 3.12
N HIS A 57 22.81 13.12 2.55
CA HIS A 57 24.26 12.88 2.51
C HIS A 57 24.96 13.44 1.27
N GLU A 58 24.31 13.44 0.12
CA GLU A 58 24.98 13.74 -1.15
C GLU A 58 24.50 15.03 -1.82
N SER A 59 23.48 15.71 -1.29
CA SER A 59 23.13 17.04 -1.80
C SER A 59 24.11 18.09 -1.28
N TYR A 60 24.64 18.89 -2.18
CA TYR A 60 25.55 19.97 -1.85
C TYR A 60 25.33 21.19 -2.74
N LYS A 61 25.88 22.32 -2.32
CA LYS A 61 25.89 23.54 -3.10
C LYS A 61 27.22 23.63 -3.83
N ASP A 62 27.20 23.72 -5.15
CA ASP A 62 28.40 23.83 -5.96
C ASP A 62 29.09 25.20 -5.80
N GLU A 63 30.25 25.34 -6.44
CA GLU A 63 31.08 26.55 -6.39
C GLU A 63 30.38 27.78 -6.99
N GLU A 64 29.40 27.58 -7.86
CA GLU A 64 28.59 28.62 -8.49
C GLU A 64 27.37 29.01 -7.64
N GLY A 65 27.16 28.30 -6.53
CA GLY A 65 26.04 28.51 -5.63
C GLY A 65 24.74 27.84 -6.07
N CYS A 66 24.78 26.91 -7.01
CA CYS A 66 23.63 26.10 -7.40
C CYS A 66 23.51 24.87 -6.49
N TRP A 67 22.29 24.49 -6.16
CA TRP A 67 22.04 23.24 -5.44
C TRP A 67 22.16 22.07 -6.40
N THR A 68 23.17 21.23 -6.18
CA THR A 68 23.35 19.97 -6.91
C THR A 68 22.72 18.85 -6.08
N ALA A 69 21.64 18.28 -6.60
CA ALA A 69 21.16 17.02 -6.08
C ALA A 69 22.13 15.92 -6.54
N PRO A 70 22.35 14.89 -5.72
CA PRO A 70 22.99 13.68 -6.22
C PRO A 70 22.23 13.16 -7.44
N LEU A 71 22.89 12.31 -8.23
CA LEU A 71 22.22 11.46 -9.20
C LEU A 71 21.68 10.23 -8.49
N PRO A 72 20.36 10.15 -8.26
CA PRO A 72 19.80 8.82 -8.10
C PRO A 72 18.33 8.71 -8.44
N PHE A 73 17.90 7.56 -8.96
CA PHE A 73 16.48 7.18 -8.82
C PHE A 73 16.24 5.68 -8.73
N ARG A 74 17.14 4.87 -9.28
CA ARG A 74 17.05 3.41 -9.25
C ARG A 74 18.45 2.84 -9.15
N ARG A 75 18.77 2.19 -8.04
CA ARG A 75 19.84 1.18 -8.01
C ARG A 75 19.54 0.13 -9.09
N ASP A 76 20.54 -0.62 -9.54
CA ASP A 76 20.30 -1.74 -10.46
C ASP A 76 19.12 -2.56 -9.97
N ARG A 77 18.08 -2.66 -10.82
CA ARG A 77 16.85 -3.32 -10.41
C ARG A 77 17.17 -4.74 -9.99
N ILE A 78 16.95 -5.05 -8.71
CA ILE A 78 17.04 -6.40 -8.21
C ILE A 78 16.10 -7.24 -9.06
N ARG A 79 16.65 -8.23 -9.77
CA ARG A 79 15.83 -9.18 -10.51
C ARG A 79 15.02 -9.97 -9.49
N LEU A 80 13.72 -9.69 -9.44
CA LEU A 80 12.81 -10.47 -8.61
C LEU A 80 12.88 -11.94 -9.03
N PRO A 81 12.76 -12.88 -8.06
CA PRO A 81 12.72 -14.29 -8.38
C PRO A 81 11.53 -14.59 -9.31
N ASN A 82 11.69 -15.61 -10.15
CA ASN A 82 10.68 -15.99 -11.12
C ASN A 82 9.36 -16.36 -10.41
N ASN A 83 8.31 -15.55 -10.62
CA ASN A 83 7.01 -15.72 -9.99
C ASN A 83 6.04 -16.61 -10.78
N ARG A 84 6.50 -17.29 -11.85
CA ARG A 84 5.65 -18.07 -12.78
C ARG A 84 4.76 -19.09 -12.06
N VAL A 85 5.29 -19.82 -11.09
CA VAL A 85 4.52 -20.84 -10.34
C VAL A 85 3.37 -20.19 -9.57
N GLN A 86 3.63 -19.06 -8.91
CA GLN A 86 2.62 -18.31 -8.16
C GLN A 86 1.59 -17.69 -9.09
N ALA A 87 2.03 -17.11 -10.21
CA ALA A 87 1.15 -16.54 -11.23
C ALA A 87 0.22 -17.61 -11.84
N LEU A 88 0.76 -18.79 -12.18
CA LEU A 88 -0.03 -19.90 -12.69
C LEU A 88 -1.06 -20.40 -11.67
N ARG A 89 -0.66 -20.51 -10.40
CA ARG A 89 -1.58 -20.90 -9.32
C ARG A 89 -2.73 -19.91 -9.18
N ARG A 90 -2.44 -18.61 -9.19
CA ARG A 90 -3.45 -17.55 -9.16
C ARG A 90 -4.36 -17.61 -10.39
N ALA A 91 -3.80 -17.81 -11.58
CA ALA A 91 -4.57 -17.93 -12.82
C ALA A 91 -5.54 -19.11 -12.80
N LYS A 92 -5.10 -20.30 -12.35
CA LYS A 92 -5.98 -21.47 -12.20
C LYS A 92 -7.07 -21.26 -11.16
N SER A 93 -6.72 -20.61 -10.05
CA SER A 93 -7.69 -20.28 -9.00
C SER A 93 -8.74 -19.27 -9.49
N LEU A 94 -8.32 -18.30 -10.30
CA LEU A 94 -9.20 -17.33 -10.93
C LEU A 94 -10.12 -18.01 -11.93
N ASP A 95 -9.57 -18.85 -12.82
CA ASP A 95 -10.35 -19.63 -13.80
C ASP A 95 -11.42 -20.51 -13.13
N TYR A 96 -11.03 -21.27 -12.10
CA TYR A 96 -11.99 -22.03 -11.29
C TYR A 96 -13.06 -21.15 -10.65
N ASN A 97 -12.69 -19.98 -10.12
CA ASN A 97 -13.65 -19.07 -9.51
C ASN A 97 -14.64 -18.51 -10.52
N LEU A 98 -14.17 -18.11 -11.71
CA LEU A 98 -15.02 -17.59 -12.78
C LEU A 98 -15.97 -18.67 -13.33
N GLN A 99 -15.54 -19.93 -13.40
CA GLN A 99 -16.41 -21.04 -13.81
C GLN A 99 -17.49 -21.35 -12.77
N LYS A 100 -17.13 -21.28 -11.48
CA LYS A 100 -18.05 -21.56 -10.37
C LYS A 100 -19.03 -20.40 -10.11
N HIS A 101 -18.60 -19.17 -10.38
CA HIS A 101 -19.32 -17.93 -10.10
C HIS A 101 -19.33 -17.01 -11.33
N PRO A 102 -20.08 -17.35 -12.39
CA PRO A 102 -20.14 -16.57 -13.63
C PRO A 102 -20.67 -15.14 -13.43
N GLU A 103 -21.40 -14.89 -12.34
CA GLU A 103 -21.86 -13.56 -11.91
C GLU A 103 -20.72 -12.57 -11.60
N ASN A 104 -19.48 -13.05 -11.42
CA ASN A 104 -18.31 -12.20 -11.18
C ASN A 104 -17.67 -11.67 -12.48
N ILE A 105 -18.03 -12.23 -13.65
CA ILE A 105 -17.48 -11.84 -14.95
C ILE A 105 -17.79 -10.37 -15.33
N PRO A 106 -19.01 -9.84 -15.13
CA PRO A 106 -19.34 -8.45 -15.46
C PRO A 106 -18.56 -7.40 -14.66
N MET A 107 -18.08 -7.73 -13.44
CA MET A 107 -17.26 -6.79 -12.64
C MET A 107 -15.86 -6.56 -13.24
N LEU A 108 -15.37 -7.47 -14.08
CA LEU A 108 -14.03 -7.41 -14.67
C LEU A 108 -13.99 -6.75 -16.06
N MET A 109 -15.15 -6.53 -16.69
CA MET A 109 -15.25 -5.94 -18.05
C MET A 109 -15.48 -4.41 -18.05
N ASN A 110 -15.58 -3.77 -16.88
CA ASN A 110 -15.72 -2.31 -16.73
C ASN A 110 -14.39 -1.58 -16.44
N LEU A 111 -13.26 -2.15 -16.87
CA LEU A 111 -11.92 -1.54 -16.80
C LEU A 111 -11.38 -1.27 -18.19
#